data_AF-A0A660SF87-F1
#
_entry.id   AF-A0A660SF87-F1
#
_cell.length_a   1.000
_cell.length_b   1.000
_cell.length_c   1.000
_cell.angle_alpha   90.00
_cell.angle_beta   90.00
_cell.angle_gamma   90.00
#
_symmetry.space_group_name_H-M   'P 1'
#
loop_
_entity.id
_entity.type
_entity.pdbx_description
1 polymer ?
#
loop_
_entity_poly.entity_id
_entity_poly.type
_entity_poly.pdbx_seq_one_letter_code
_entity_poly.pdbx_strand_id
1 'polypeptide(L)'
;MIHGFSPSEPEIGKVFDLGIVKRLLAYMKPYLKYLILAAVFLIIAAGAEIAYPYITKVAIDNYIVKSGWIVEGIKYRAGLIPLGDDRYFTARLNRWEKPKWISKERYYFLYPDEIDTQIEAIIASHPELFHCYEGVILIAHSDLKRLKPEEVLTLRGGDIAGVLRLTLLFLLILLLGGGANYFQIYLSQYAGQLFMHALRKRIFRKLMQLDIQFFDRNPVGRLVTRATNDVEAINEAFTQIFARLLKDFLL
;
A
#
# COMPACT_ATOMS: atom_id res chain seq x y z
N MET A 1 49.46 2.25 25.07
CA MET A 1 48.49 2.09 23.96
C MET A 1 47.50 1.02 24.37
N ILE A 2 46.25 1.40 24.60
CA ILE A 2 45.16 0.52 25.04
C ILE A 2 44.65 -0.21 23.79
N HIS A 3 44.78 -1.54 23.78
CA HIS A 3 44.24 -2.37 22.72
C HIS A 3 42.73 -2.47 22.91
N GLY A 4 41.97 -1.92 21.97
CA GLY A 4 40.52 -1.84 22.01
C GLY A 4 39.88 -3.23 22.03
N PHE A 5 39.14 -3.52 23.09
CA PHE A 5 38.21 -4.63 23.15
C PHE A 5 36.99 -4.24 22.29
N SER A 6 36.97 -4.66 21.03
CA SER A 6 35.75 -4.63 20.22
C SER A 6 34.83 -5.74 20.76
N PRO A 7 33.61 -5.43 21.24
CA PRO A 7 32.64 -6.48 21.51
C PRO A 7 32.27 -7.07 20.15
N SER A 8 32.59 -8.35 19.95
CA SER A 8 32.06 -9.12 18.83
C SER A 8 30.54 -8.95 18.79
N GLU A 9 30.04 -8.35 17.70
CA GLU A 9 28.62 -8.37 17.41
C GLU A 9 28.16 -9.84 17.47
N PRO A 10 27.15 -10.18 18.29
CA PRO A 10 26.65 -11.54 18.29
C PRO A 10 26.11 -11.84 16.90
N GLU A 11 26.69 -12.83 16.21
CA GLU A 11 26.21 -13.33 14.92
C GLU A 11 24.71 -13.68 15.04
N ILE A 12 23.85 -12.77 14.59
CA ILE A 12 22.37 -12.87 14.68
C ILE A 12 21.83 -14.09 13.92
N GLY A 13 22.65 -14.75 13.08
CA GLY A 13 22.25 -15.84 12.20
C GLY A 13 22.22 -17.25 12.79
N LYS A 14 22.78 -17.52 14.00
CA LYS A 14 23.03 -18.91 14.46
C LYS A 14 22.31 -19.37 15.74
N VAL A 15 21.47 -18.55 16.37
CA VAL A 15 20.81 -18.91 17.65
C VAL A 15 19.33 -19.29 17.47
N PHE A 16 18.82 -19.37 16.23
CA PHE A 16 17.50 -19.93 15.97
C PHE A 16 17.54 -21.46 15.92
N ASP A 17 17.41 -22.10 17.08
CA ASP A 17 17.14 -23.53 17.12
C ASP A 17 15.71 -23.80 16.60
N LEU A 18 15.63 -24.21 15.33
CA LEU A 18 14.40 -24.59 14.65
C LEU A 18 13.62 -25.68 15.43
N GLY A 19 14.30 -26.50 16.22
CA GLY A 19 13.69 -27.49 17.11
C GLY A 19 12.89 -26.85 18.25
N ILE A 20 13.40 -25.77 18.85
CA ILE A 20 12.69 -25.01 19.89
C ILE A 20 11.45 -24.32 19.30
N VAL A 21 11.61 -23.68 18.13
CA VAL A 21 10.50 -23.04 17.42
C VAL A 21 9.41 -24.05 17.07
N LYS A 22 9.78 -25.22 16.55
CA LYS A 22 8.84 -26.30 16.22
C LYS A 22 8.09 -26.82 17.45
N ARG A 23 8.78 -26.96 18.60
CA ARG A 23 8.14 -27.35 19.87
C ARG A 23 7.16 -26.28 20.38
N LEU A 24 7.53 -25.00 20.30
CA LEU A 24 6.66 -23.88 20.63
C LEU A 24 5.42 -23.84 19.72
N LEU A 25 5.60 -23.96 18.40
CA LEU A 25 4.51 -24.04 17.44
C LEU A 25 3.57 -25.23 17.71
N ALA A 26 4.12 -26.39 18.06
CA ALA A 26 3.32 -27.56 18.43
C ALA A 26 2.47 -27.30 19.67
N TYR A 27 3.01 -26.57 20.66
CA TYR A 27 2.26 -26.14 21.85
C TYR A 27 1.15 -25.15 21.51
N MET A 28 1.35 -24.34 20.48
CA MET A 28 0.42 -23.32 20.03
C MET A 28 -0.70 -23.81 19.11
N LYS A 29 -0.64 -25.07 18.64
CA LYS A 29 -1.69 -25.69 17.80
C LYS A 29 -3.13 -25.36 18.21
N PRO A 30 -3.52 -25.35 19.50
CA PRO A 30 -4.89 -25.03 19.90
C PRO A 30 -5.32 -23.59 19.58
N TYR A 31 -4.36 -22.67 19.45
CA TYR A 31 -4.56 -21.23 19.24
C TYR A 31 -4.34 -20.82 17.78
N LEU A 32 -3.86 -21.73 16.92
CA LEU A 32 -3.55 -21.46 15.51
C LEU A 32 -4.75 -20.96 14.71
N LYS A 33 -5.98 -21.33 15.08
CA LYS A 33 -7.20 -20.84 14.39
C LYS A 33 -7.30 -19.31 14.39
N TYR A 34 -6.93 -18.65 15.49
CA TYR A 34 -6.96 -17.20 15.59
C TYR A 34 -5.82 -16.56 14.81
N LEU A 35 -4.65 -17.22 14.79
CA LEU A 35 -3.49 -16.79 14.01
C LEU A 35 -3.70 -16.94 12.50
N ILE A 36 -4.35 -18.01 12.07
CA ILE A 36 -4.75 -18.22 10.66
C ILE A 36 -5.78 -17.16 10.27
N LEU A 37 -6.78 -16.90 11.12
CA LEU A 37 -7.76 -15.85 10.85
C LEU A 37 -7.10 -14.47 10.79
N ALA A 38 -6.14 -14.19 11.69
CA ALA A 38 -5.34 -12.97 11.63
C ALA A 38 -4.52 -12.88 10.34
N ALA A 39 -3.95 -13.99 9.86
CA ALA A 39 -3.24 -14.04 8.59
C ALA A 39 -4.13 -13.71 7.39
N VAL A 40 -5.39 -14.16 7.40
CA VAL A 40 -6.37 -13.78 6.36
C VAL A 40 -6.62 -12.26 6.37
N PHE A 41 -6.86 -11.69 7.56
CA PHE A 41 -7.01 -10.23 7.69
C PHE A 41 -5.76 -9.45 7.31
N LEU A 42 -4.57 -10.03 7.56
CA LEU A 42 -3.30 -9.44 7.13
C LEU A 42 -3.22 -9.35 5.61
N ILE A 43 -3.58 -10.42 4.89
CA ILE A 43 -3.59 -10.43 3.41
C ILE A 43 -4.54 -9.36 2.87
N ILE A 44 -5.73 -9.23 3.48
CA ILE A 44 -6.70 -8.21 3.09
C ILE A 44 -6.14 -6.80 3.31
N ALA A 45 -5.52 -6.56 4.47
CA ALA A 45 -4.90 -5.27 4.78
C ALA A 45 -3.74 -4.94 3.84
N ALA A 46 -2.86 -5.91 3.56
CA ALA A 46 -1.75 -5.75 2.63
C ALA A 46 -2.23 -5.46 1.19
N GLY A 47 -3.29 -6.16 0.75
CA GLY A 47 -3.92 -5.88 -0.54
C GLY A 47 -4.47 -4.45 -0.64
N ALA A 48 -5.03 -3.92 0.44
CA ALA A 48 -5.47 -2.53 0.52
C ALA A 48 -4.28 -1.54 0.46
N GLU A 49 -3.17 -1.83 1.14
CA GLU A 49 -1.95 -1.02 1.08
C GLU A 49 -1.36 -0.93 -0.35
N ILE A 50 -1.38 -2.04 -1.09
CA ILE A 50 -0.95 -2.08 -2.49
C ILE A 50 -1.90 -1.30 -3.42
N ALA A 51 -3.20 -1.27 -3.11
CA ALA A 51 -4.17 -0.53 -3.90
C ALA A 51 -3.96 1.00 -3.83
N TYR A 52 -3.39 1.55 -2.74
CA TYR A 52 -3.18 2.98 -2.57
C TYR A 52 -2.33 3.66 -3.66
N PRO A 53 -1.09 3.21 -3.96
CA PRO A 53 -0.29 3.81 -5.02
C PRO A 53 -0.96 3.64 -6.40
N TYR A 54 -1.65 2.51 -6.61
CA TYR A 54 -2.35 2.27 -7.88
C TYR A 54 -3.51 3.25 -8.10
N ILE A 55 -4.41 3.41 -7.10
CA ILE A 55 -5.53 4.35 -7.19
C ILE A 55 -5.02 5.79 -7.33
N THR A 56 -3.99 6.16 -6.57
CA THR A 56 -3.37 7.48 -6.66
C THR A 56 -2.81 7.72 -8.06
N LYS A 57 -2.12 6.74 -8.65
CA LYS A 57 -1.63 6.82 -10.02
C LYS A 57 -2.78 7.02 -11.01
N VAL A 58 -3.84 6.21 -10.93
CA VAL A 58 -5.01 6.32 -11.82
C VAL A 58 -5.69 7.68 -11.67
N ALA A 59 -5.83 8.20 -10.45
CA ALA A 59 -6.39 9.53 -10.20
C ALA A 59 -5.55 10.63 -10.86
N ILE A 60 -4.22 10.56 -10.70
CA ILE A 60 -3.29 11.54 -11.26
C ILE A 60 -3.32 11.48 -12.80
N ASP A 61 -3.09 10.30 -13.38
CA ASP A 61 -2.88 10.15 -14.82
C ASP A 61 -4.16 10.41 -15.61
N ASN A 62 -5.33 9.98 -15.11
CA ASN A 62 -6.56 10.02 -15.89
C ASN A 62 -7.44 11.24 -15.61
N TYR A 63 -7.30 11.91 -14.46
CA TYR A 63 -8.25 12.95 -14.05
C TYR A 63 -7.59 14.26 -13.58
N ILE A 64 -6.48 14.20 -12.82
CA ILE A 64 -5.82 15.43 -12.33
C ILE A 64 -4.94 16.03 -13.42
N VAL A 65 -4.08 15.19 -14.03
CA VAL A 65 -3.05 15.55 -15.01
C VAL A 65 -3.41 15.00 -16.39
N LYS A 66 -4.72 14.87 -16.69
CA LYS A 66 -5.23 14.47 -18.02
C LYS A 66 -4.70 15.43 -19.08
N SER A 67 -3.57 15.09 -19.68
CA SER A 67 -2.86 15.95 -20.61
C SER A 67 -1.90 15.11 -21.44
N GLY A 68 -1.71 15.51 -22.69
CA GLY A 68 -0.77 14.89 -23.59
C GLY A 68 0.14 15.90 -24.27
N TRP A 69 0.97 15.37 -25.15
CA TRP A 69 1.90 16.12 -25.96
C TRP A 69 1.63 15.85 -27.43
N ILE A 70 1.83 16.88 -28.25
CA ILE A 70 1.96 16.71 -29.69
C ILE A 70 3.42 16.36 -29.98
N VAL A 71 3.63 15.40 -30.86
CA VAL A 71 4.94 14.91 -31.26
C VAL A 71 5.06 14.91 -32.78
N GLU A 72 6.24 15.28 -33.28
CA GLU A 72 6.47 15.51 -34.72
C GLU A 72 7.70 14.75 -35.22
N GLY A 73 7.69 14.30 -36.48
CA GLY A 73 8.87 13.70 -37.11
C GLY A 73 9.23 12.29 -36.62
N ILE A 74 8.25 11.57 -36.07
CA ILE A 74 8.35 10.15 -35.69
C ILE A 74 7.44 9.29 -36.57
N LYS A 75 7.87 8.07 -36.85
CA LYS A 75 7.01 7.08 -37.52
C LYS A 75 5.88 6.65 -36.59
N TYR A 76 4.68 6.50 -37.14
CA TYR A 76 3.51 6.00 -36.43
C TYR A 76 3.82 4.73 -35.61
N ARG A 77 3.29 4.70 -34.38
CA ARG A 77 3.36 3.56 -33.45
C ARG A 77 1.97 3.38 -32.83
N ALA A 78 1.62 2.14 -32.50
CA ALA A 78 0.37 1.84 -31.81
C ALA A 78 0.26 2.66 -30.50
N GLY A 79 -0.82 3.43 -30.37
CA GLY A 79 -1.06 4.34 -29.23
C GLY A 79 -0.83 5.83 -29.53
N LEU A 80 -0.32 6.17 -30.72
CA LEU A 80 -0.28 7.55 -31.22
C LEU A 80 -1.57 7.87 -31.98
N ILE A 81 -2.19 9.02 -31.69
CA ILE A 81 -3.34 9.52 -32.45
C ILE A 81 -2.81 10.44 -33.55
N PRO A 82 -3.04 10.18 -34.86
CA PRO A 82 -2.55 11.05 -35.92
C PRO A 82 -3.28 12.40 -35.94
N LEU A 83 -2.54 13.48 -36.16
CA LEU A 83 -3.07 14.86 -36.27
C LEU A 83 -2.95 15.41 -37.71
N GLY A 84 -2.38 14.61 -38.62
CA GLY A 84 -1.99 15.06 -39.96
C GLY A 84 -0.58 15.69 -39.99
N ASP A 85 -0.01 15.80 -41.19
CA ASP A 85 1.32 16.40 -41.45
C ASP A 85 2.47 15.81 -40.61
N ASP A 86 2.53 14.48 -40.47
CA ASP A 86 3.54 13.77 -39.64
C ASP A 86 3.55 14.18 -38.15
N ARG A 87 2.44 14.74 -37.66
CA ARG A 87 2.21 15.05 -36.25
C ARG A 87 1.29 14.03 -35.61
N TYR A 88 1.58 13.69 -34.36
CA TYR A 88 0.84 12.72 -33.58
C TYR A 88 0.61 13.22 -32.15
N PHE A 89 -0.45 12.78 -31.49
CA PHE A 89 -0.77 13.10 -30.11
C PHE A 89 -0.56 11.87 -29.25
N THR A 90 0.05 12.09 -28.08
CA THR A 90 0.24 11.05 -27.08
C THR A 90 -0.08 11.57 -25.68
N ALA A 91 -0.98 10.89 -24.99
CA ALA A 91 -1.25 11.11 -23.57
C ALA A 91 -0.28 10.31 -22.66
N ARG A 92 0.47 9.36 -23.23
CA ARG A 92 1.43 8.52 -22.50
C ARG A 92 2.82 8.67 -23.11
N LEU A 93 3.54 9.66 -22.64
CA LEU A 93 4.96 9.80 -22.96
C LEU A 93 5.78 9.20 -21.81
N ASN A 94 6.58 8.16 -22.10
CA ASN A 94 7.55 7.68 -21.13
C ASN A 94 8.59 8.78 -20.92
N ARG A 95 8.81 9.20 -19.66
CA ARG A 95 9.69 10.31 -19.21
C ARG A 95 11.14 10.27 -19.76
N TRP A 96 11.53 9.20 -20.45
CA TRP A 96 12.86 8.94 -21.02
C TRP A 96 12.94 9.18 -22.54
N GLU A 97 11.84 9.52 -23.22
CA GLU A 97 11.85 9.86 -24.65
C GLU A 97 12.16 11.36 -24.85
N LYS A 98 13.23 11.65 -25.60
CA LYS A 98 14.00 12.90 -25.64
C LYS A 98 13.23 14.15 -26.15
N PRO A 99 13.62 15.38 -25.74
CA PRO A 99 12.90 16.65 -25.99
C PRO A 99 12.92 17.25 -27.41
N LYS A 100 13.49 16.58 -28.43
CA LYS A 100 13.67 17.22 -29.76
C LYS A 100 12.41 17.22 -30.65
N TRP A 101 11.43 16.38 -30.34
CA TRP A 101 10.28 16.06 -31.19
C TRP A 101 8.96 16.16 -30.43
N ILE A 102 8.97 16.83 -29.27
CA ILE A 102 7.81 16.97 -28.37
C ILE A 102 7.47 18.46 -28.28
N SER A 103 6.18 18.78 -28.33
CA SER A 103 5.69 20.13 -28.07
C SER A 103 6.17 20.66 -26.72
N LYS A 104 6.50 21.96 -26.67
CA LYS A 104 6.83 22.66 -25.41
C LYS A 104 5.62 22.77 -24.48
N GLU A 105 4.42 22.73 -25.04
CA GLU A 105 3.16 22.86 -24.29
C GLU A 105 2.45 21.52 -24.14
N ARG A 106 1.70 21.39 -23.04
CA ARG A 106 0.81 20.26 -22.77
C ARG A 106 -0.58 20.61 -23.27
N TYR A 107 -1.27 19.63 -23.83
CA TYR A 107 -2.64 19.79 -24.32
C TYR A 107 -3.59 18.97 -23.45
N TYR A 108 -4.63 19.62 -22.95
CA TYR A 108 -5.81 18.92 -22.45
C TYR A 108 -6.59 18.40 -23.65
N PHE A 109 -7.19 17.22 -23.51
CA PHE A 109 -7.85 16.53 -24.61
C PHE A 109 -9.22 16.02 -24.17
N LEU A 110 -10.16 16.06 -25.10
CA LEU A 110 -11.53 15.58 -24.94
C LEU A 110 -11.83 14.59 -26.07
N TYR A 111 -12.40 13.44 -25.70
CA TYR A 111 -12.96 12.51 -26.68
C TYR A 111 -14.40 12.90 -27.03
N PRO A 112 -14.94 12.48 -28.19
CA PRO A 112 -16.27 12.89 -28.65
C PRO A 112 -17.40 12.45 -27.71
N ASP A 113 -17.22 11.33 -27.03
CA ASP A 113 -18.15 10.78 -26.04
C ASP A 113 -18.17 11.58 -24.73
N GLU A 114 -17.17 12.42 -24.48
CA GLU A 114 -17.10 13.30 -23.31
C GLU A 114 -17.73 14.68 -23.57
N ILE A 115 -18.11 14.98 -24.81
CA ILE A 115 -18.63 16.27 -25.22
C ILE A 115 -20.15 16.29 -25.02
N ASP A 116 -20.62 17.19 -24.16
CA ASP A 116 -22.03 17.51 -24.03
C ASP A 116 -22.39 18.82 -24.75
N THR A 117 -23.68 19.15 -24.77
CA THR A 117 -24.19 20.37 -25.41
C THR A 117 -23.59 21.65 -24.83
N GLN A 118 -23.13 21.64 -23.57
CA GLN A 118 -22.49 22.80 -22.94
C GLN A 118 -21.05 22.95 -23.40
N ILE A 119 -20.31 21.84 -23.50
CA ILE A 119 -18.95 21.80 -24.02
C ILE A 119 -18.94 22.20 -25.51
N GLU A 120 -19.91 21.76 -26.31
CA GLU A 120 -20.06 22.21 -27.70
C GLU A 120 -20.26 23.72 -27.80
N ALA A 121 -21.09 24.32 -26.92
CA ALA A 121 -21.30 25.76 -26.89
C ALA A 121 -20.03 26.53 -26.48
N ILE A 122 -19.20 25.97 -25.59
CA ILE A 122 -17.91 26.56 -25.20
C ILE A 122 -16.93 26.50 -26.38
N ILE A 123 -16.86 25.38 -27.09
CA ILE A 123 -16.01 25.22 -28.28
C ILE A 123 -16.43 26.21 -29.37
N ALA A 124 -17.74 26.36 -29.60
CA ALA A 124 -18.28 27.28 -30.59
C ALA A 124 -18.07 28.76 -30.24
N SER A 125 -17.99 29.10 -28.95
CA SER A 125 -17.75 30.47 -28.50
C SER A 125 -16.29 30.91 -28.57
N HIS A 126 -15.34 29.97 -28.56
CA HIS A 126 -13.90 30.24 -28.64
C HIS A 126 -13.16 29.31 -29.63
N PRO A 127 -13.55 29.29 -30.91
CA PRO A 127 -13.03 28.33 -31.90
C PRO A 127 -11.50 28.45 -32.11
N GLU A 128 -10.90 29.60 -31.78
CA GLU A 128 -9.47 29.84 -31.89
C GLU A 128 -8.62 29.12 -30.83
N LEU A 129 -9.22 28.70 -29.71
CA LEU A 129 -8.52 28.04 -28.60
C LEU A 129 -8.57 26.51 -28.70
N PHE A 130 -9.49 25.97 -29.50
CA PHE A 130 -9.70 24.52 -29.65
C PHE A 130 -9.17 24.04 -30.99
N HIS A 131 -8.40 22.96 -30.97
CA HIS A 131 -7.92 22.30 -32.17
C HIS A 131 -8.55 20.91 -32.30
N CYS A 132 -9.38 20.73 -33.32
CA CYS A 132 -10.06 19.47 -33.59
C CYS A 132 -9.25 18.63 -34.59
N TYR A 133 -8.85 17.42 -34.19
CA TYR A 133 -8.11 16.47 -35.04
C TYR A 133 -8.73 15.08 -34.95
N GLU A 134 -9.20 14.53 -36.06
CA GLU A 134 -9.73 13.15 -36.19
C GLU A 134 -10.55 12.67 -34.97
N GLY A 135 -11.51 13.48 -34.53
CA GLY A 135 -12.40 13.13 -33.41
C GLY A 135 -11.77 13.32 -32.01
N VAL A 136 -10.66 14.03 -31.86
CA VAL A 136 -10.16 14.48 -30.55
C VAL A 136 -10.05 15.99 -30.56
N ILE A 137 -10.56 16.62 -29.50
CA ILE A 137 -10.47 18.06 -29.33
C ILE A 137 -9.35 18.36 -28.34
N LEU A 138 -8.41 19.21 -28.76
CA LEU A 138 -7.24 19.60 -28.00
C LEU A 138 -7.32 21.07 -27.62
N ILE A 139 -6.95 21.40 -26.39
CA ILE A 139 -6.77 22.78 -25.92
C ILE A 139 -5.44 22.88 -25.17
N ALA A 140 -4.65 23.90 -25.47
CA ALA A 140 -3.38 24.11 -24.79
C ALA A 140 -3.59 24.46 -23.31
N HIS A 141 -2.74 23.95 -22.42
CA HIS A 141 -2.88 24.19 -20.99
C HIS A 141 -2.68 25.67 -20.60
N SER A 142 -1.93 26.40 -21.42
CA SER A 142 -1.75 27.86 -21.36
C SER A 142 -3.07 28.59 -21.66
N ASP A 143 -3.83 28.10 -22.63
CA ASP A 143 -5.08 28.70 -23.12
C ASP A 143 -6.29 28.39 -22.24
N LEU A 144 -6.25 27.32 -21.43
CA LEU A 144 -7.25 27.08 -20.38
C LEU A 144 -7.40 28.26 -19.42
N LYS A 145 -6.35 29.06 -19.21
CA LYS A 145 -6.39 30.26 -18.35
C LYS A 145 -7.13 31.44 -18.98
N ARG A 146 -7.37 31.40 -20.30
CA ARG A 146 -8.08 32.44 -21.04
C ARG A 146 -9.60 32.27 -20.97
N LEU A 147 -10.07 31.05 -20.71
CA LEU A 147 -11.47 30.75 -20.48
C LEU A 147 -11.94 31.24 -19.10
N LYS A 148 -13.25 31.48 -18.96
CA LYS A 148 -13.82 31.81 -17.65
C LYS A 148 -13.71 30.60 -16.72
N PRO A 149 -13.57 30.81 -15.39
CA PRO A 149 -13.50 29.70 -14.43
C PRO A 149 -14.69 28.73 -14.52
N GLU A 150 -15.88 29.24 -14.81
CA GLU A 150 -17.11 28.44 -14.97
C GLU A 150 -17.06 27.52 -16.20
N GLU A 151 -16.48 28.01 -17.31
CA GLU A 151 -16.30 27.24 -18.54
C GLU A 151 -15.26 26.12 -18.34
N VAL A 152 -14.16 26.42 -17.62
CA VAL A 152 -13.14 25.42 -17.25
C VAL A 152 -13.73 24.34 -16.35
N LEU A 153 -14.59 24.71 -15.39
CA LEU A 153 -15.27 23.74 -14.52
C LEU A 153 -16.21 22.83 -15.31
N THR A 154 -16.88 23.36 -16.32
CA THR A 154 -17.76 22.59 -17.22
C THR A 154 -16.94 21.61 -18.06
N LEU A 155 -15.85 22.08 -18.68
CA LEU A 155 -14.92 21.25 -19.46
C LEU A 155 -14.27 20.12 -18.63
N ARG A 156 -14.07 20.36 -17.33
CA ARG A 156 -13.48 19.39 -16.39
C ARG A 156 -14.50 18.68 -15.49
N GLY A 157 -15.80 18.83 -15.75
CA GLY A 157 -16.85 18.25 -14.91
C GLY A 157 -16.73 16.72 -14.81
N GLY A 158 -16.46 16.06 -15.94
CA GLY A 158 -16.19 14.63 -16.01
C GLY A 158 -14.96 14.21 -15.20
N ASP A 159 -13.89 15.00 -15.26
CA ASP A 159 -12.67 14.75 -14.47
C ASP A 159 -12.95 14.81 -12.97
N ILE A 160 -13.65 15.86 -12.54
CA ILE A 160 -13.98 16.10 -11.13
C ILE A 160 -14.86 14.96 -10.59
N ALA A 161 -15.86 14.53 -11.36
CA ALA A 161 -16.71 13.40 -11.00
C ALA A 161 -15.90 12.09 -10.90
N GLY A 162 -14.95 11.88 -11.81
CA GLY A 162 -14.01 10.76 -11.77
C GLY A 162 -13.12 10.76 -10.53
N VAL A 163 -12.51 11.90 -10.20
CA VAL A 163 -11.72 12.07 -8.96
C VAL A 163 -12.58 11.80 -7.75
N LEU A 164 -13.82 12.29 -7.70
CA LEU A 164 -14.70 12.09 -6.55
C LEU A 164 -15.03 10.61 -6.35
N ARG A 165 -15.36 9.87 -7.42
CA ARG A 165 -15.60 8.42 -7.37
C ARG A 165 -14.37 7.66 -6.88
N LEU A 166 -13.18 7.99 -7.40
CA LEU A 166 -11.93 7.39 -6.94
C LEU A 166 -11.59 7.74 -5.49
N THR A 167 -11.90 8.96 -5.06
CA THR A 167 -11.70 9.41 -3.68
C THR A 167 -12.60 8.65 -2.71
N LEU A 168 -13.88 8.45 -3.07
CA LEU A 168 -14.81 7.64 -2.28
C LEU A 168 -14.37 6.17 -2.24
N LEU A 169 -13.94 5.61 -3.37
CA LEU A 169 -13.38 4.27 -3.42
C LEU A 169 -12.11 4.14 -2.57
N PHE A 170 -11.23 5.14 -2.63
CA PHE A 170 -10.03 5.21 -1.81
C PHE A 170 -10.36 5.26 -0.32
N LEU A 171 -11.32 6.10 0.08
CA LEU A 171 -11.79 6.19 1.47
C LEU A 171 -12.36 4.83 1.93
N LEU A 172 -13.15 4.17 1.09
CA LEU A 172 -13.71 2.85 1.40
C LEU A 172 -12.62 1.80 1.58
N ILE A 173 -11.64 1.73 0.68
CA ILE A 173 -10.51 0.80 0.77
C ILE A 173 -9.66 1.11 2.00
N LEU A 174 -9.48 2.38 2.34
CA LEU A 174 -8.75 2.80 3.53
C LEU A 174 -9.45 2.35 4.81
N LEU A 175 -10.78 2.51 4.88
CA LEU A 175 -11.57 2.05 6.02
C LEU A 175 -11.57 0.52 6.14
N LEU A 176 -11.72 -0.20 5.01
CA LEU A 176 -11.69 -1.65 5.00
C LEU A 176 -10.30 -2.21 5.34
N GLY A 177 -9.25 -1.64 4.77
CA GLY A 177 -7.85 -2.01 5.04
C GLY A 177 -7.46 -1.72 6.49
N GLY A 178 -7.84 -0.54 7.02
CA GLY A 178 -7.65 -0.20 8.42
C GLY A 178 -8.44 -1.11 9.37
N GLY A 179 -9.70 -1.42 9.04
CA GLY A 179 -10.51 -2.38 9.78
C GLY A 179 -9.91 -3.78 9.78
N ALA A 180 -9.46 -4.27 8.62
CA ALA A 180 -8.78 -5.56 8.51
C ALA A 180 -7.49 -5.59 9.33
N ASN A 181 -6.69 -4.52 9.27
CA ASN A 181 -5.49 -4.37 10.08
C ASN A 181 -5.80 -4.41 11.58
N TYR A 182 -6.85 -3.70 12.02
CA TYR A 182 -7.32 -3.75 13.40
C TYR A 182 -7.69 -5.18 13.84
N PHE A 183 -8.48 -5.90 13.05
CA PHE A 183 -8.86 -7.28 13.37
C PHE A 183 -7.65 -8.23 13.36
N GLN A 184 -6.71 -8.04 12.44
CA GLN A 184 -5.46 -8.80 12.39
C GLN A 184 -4.67 -8.64 13.69
N ILE A 185 -4.46 -7.40 14.13
CA ILE A 185 -3.74 -7.10 15.38
C ILE A 185 -4.50 -7.69 16.57
N TYR A 186 -5.80 -7.43 16.65
CA TYR A 186 -6.65 -7.91 17.74
C TYR A 186 -6.61 -9.43 17.90
N LEU A 187 -6.80 -10.17 16.80
CA LEU A 187 -6.79 -11.64 16.81
C LEU A 187 -5.42 -12.21 17.17
N SER A 188 -4.34 -11.58 16.68
CA SER A 188 -2.96 -11.98 17.02
C SER A 188 -2.69 -11.78 18.51
N GLN A 189 -3.10 -10.65 19.07
CA GLN A 189 -2.97 -10.37 20.50
C GLN A 189 -3.83 -11.30 21.34
N TYR A 190 -5.07 -11.55 20.93
CA TYR A 190 -5.96 -12.49 21.60
C TYR A 190 -5.38 -13.91 21.65
N ALA A 191 -4.83 -14.39 20.53
CA ALA A 191 -4.13 -15.68 20.47
C ALA A 191 -2.91 -15.71 21.41
N GLY A 192 -2.14 -14.62 21.45
CA GLY A 192 -1.00 -14.46 22.34
C GLY A 192 -1.41 -14.56 23.82
N GLN A 193 -2.44 -13.84 24.23
CA GLN A 193 -2.92 -13.86 25.62
C GLN A 193 -3.46 -15.24 26.03
N LEU A 194 -4.19 -15.92 25.14
CA LEU A 194 -4.66 -17.28 25.39
C LEU A 194 -3.50 -18.27 25.60
N PHE A 195 -2.46 -18.16 24.76
CA PHE A 195 -1.24 -18.96 24.90
C PHE A 195 -0.53 -18.66 26.23
N MET A 196 -0.34 -17.38 26.57
CA MET A 196 0.26 -16.93 27.82
C MET A 196 -0.46 -17.49 29.03
N HIS A 197 -1.79 -17.37 29.04
CA HIS A 197 -2.62 -17.87 30.13
C HIS A 197 -2.44 -19.39 30.31
N ALA A 198 -2.38 -20.15 29.21
CA ALA A 198 -2.16 -21.59 29.28
C ALA A 198 -0.75 -21.96 29.74
N LEU A 199 0.26 -21.22 29.31
CA LEU A 199 1.65 -21.43 29.72
C LEU A 199 1.84 -21.14 31.22
N ARG A 200 1.33 -20.01 31.72
CA ARG A 200 1.36 -19.67 33.16
C ARG A 200 0.65 -20.73 34.00
N LYS A 201 -0.54 -21.19 33.59
CA LYS A 201 -1.25 -22.27 34.30
C LYS A 201 -0.44 -23.56 34.37
N ARG A 202 0.26 -23.93 33.30
CA ARG A 202 1.08 -25.15 33.25
C ARG A 202 2.32 -25.03 34.15
N ILE A 203 3.04 -23.90 34.05
CA ILE A 203 4.22 -23.64 34.88
C ILE A 203 3.83 -23.64 36.36
N PHE A 204 2.77 -22.91 36.72
CA PHE A 204 2.29 -22.84 38.10
C PHE A 204 1.90 -24.22 38.64
N ARG A 205 1.15 -25.02 37.86
CA ARG A 205 0.82 -26.41 38.23
C ARG A 205 2.06 -27.27 38.44
N LYS A 206 3.07 -27.14 37.57
CA LYS A 206 4.30 -27.92 37.70
C LYS A 206 5.07 -27.51 38.95
N LEU A 207 5.17 -26.21 39.22
CA LEU A 207 5.83 -25.69 40.43
C LEU A 207 5.16 -26.25 41.69
N MET A 208 3.82 -26.26 41.77
CA MET A 208 3.10 -26.83 42.92
C MET A 208 3.28 -28.35 43.11
N GLN A 209 3.80 -29.07 42.12
CA GLN A 209 4.06 -30.51 42.19
C GLN A 209 5.52 -30.86 42.50
N LEU A 210 6.41 -29.86 42.61
CA LEU A 210 7.81 -30.09 42.93
C LEU A 210 8.00 -30.30 44.43
N ASP A 211 9.00 -31.11 44.78
CA ASP A 211 9.38 -31.38 46.16
C ASP A 211 9.99 -30.15 46.84
N ILE A 212 9.97 -30.14 48.18
CA ILE A 212 10.50 -29.03 48.98
C ILE A 212 12.01 -28.80 48.71
N GLN A 213 12.77 -29.86 48.42
CA GLN A 213 14.22 -29.79 48.19
C GLN A 213 14.55 -29.05 46.88
N PHE A 214 13.67 -29.08 45.88
CA PHE A 214 13.78 -28.24 44.69
C PHE A 214 13.77 -26.74 45.04
N PHE A 215 12.92 -26.33 45.99
CA PHE A 215 12.79 -24.94 46.41
C PHE A 215 13.94 -24.46 47.30
N ASP A 216 14.57 -25.36 48.06
CA ASP A 216 15.79 -25.04 48.81
C ASP A 216 16.97 -24.70 47.89
N ARG A 217 17.02 -25.31 46.70
CA ARG A 217 18.08 -25.09 45.69
C ARG A 217 17.77 -23.97 44.70
N ASN A 218 16.52 -23.52 44.62
CA ASN A 218 16.07 -22.52 43.65
C ASN A 218 15.29 -21.41 44.36
N PRO A 219 15.86 -20.19 44.49
CA PRO A 219 15.18 -19.09 45.15
C PRO A 219 13.80 -18.82 44.55
N VAL A 220 12.77 -18.75 45.39
CA VAL A 220 11.37 -18.59 44.96
C VAL A 220 11.19 -17.36 44.07
N GLY A 221 11.86 -16.24 44.38
CA GLY A 221 11.84 -15.03 43.56
C GLY A 221 12.29 -15.29 42.11
N ARG A 222 13.34 -16.10 41.90
CA ARG A 222 13.80 -16.47 40.55
C ARG A 222 12.74 -17.26 39.79
N LEU A 223 12.04 -18.18 40.46
CA LEU A 223 10.98 -18.98 39.84
C LEU A 223 9.80 -18.11 39.43
N VAL A 224 9.42 -17.14 40.26
CA VAL A 224 8.37 -16.17 39.94
C VAL A 224 8.77 -15.33 38.73
N THR A 225 9.97 -14.73 38.73
CA THR A 225 10.47 -13.93 37.61
C THR A 225 10.51 -14.73 36.31
N ARG A 226 10.93 -15.99 36.34
CA ARG A 226 10.91 -16.86 35.13
C ARG A 226 9.49 -17.19 34.67
N ALA A 227 8.57 -17.44 35.60
CA ALA A 227 7.18 -17.74 35.28
C ALA A 227 6.41 -16.52 34.72
N THR A 228 6.84 -15.30 35.04
CA THR A 228 6.26 -14.06 34.51
C THR A 228 7.01 -13.58 33.28
N ASN A 229 8.29 -13.24 33.42
CA ASN A 229 9.06 -12.47 32.43
C ASN A 229 9.50 -13.33 31.26
N ASP A 230 10.04 -14.53 31.50
CA ASP A 230 10.50 -15.40 30.40
C ASP A 230 9.31 -15.84 29.54
N VAL A 231 8.16 -16.08 30.18
CA VAL A 231 6.90 -16.45 29.50
C VAL A 231 6.41 -15.31 28.62
N GLU A 232 6.51 -14.07 29.10
CA GLU A 232 6.13 -12.87 28.35
C GLU A 232 7.07 -12.61 27.18
N ALA A 233 8.39 -12.74 27.38
CA ALA A 233 9.37 -12.65 26.32
C ALA A 233 9.12 -13.69 25.20
N ILE A 234 8.76 -14.93 25.57
CA ILE A 234 8.39 -15.97 24.60
C ILE A 234 7.15 -15.57 23.79
N ASN A 235 6.15 -14.96 24.43
CA ASN A 235 4.92 -14.54 23.75
C ASN A 235 5.15 -13.38 22.80
N GLU A 236 5.92 -12.38 23.24
CA GLU A 236 6.27 -11.24 22.41
C GLU A 236 7.09 -11.68 21.20
N ALA A 237 8.15 -12.45 21.42
CA ALA A 237 8.97 -13.00 20.35
C ALA A 237 8.12 -13.78 19.34
N PHE A 238 7.22 -14.65 19.81
CA PHE A 238 6.36 -15.43 18.93
C PHE A 238 5.41 -14.54 18.12
N THR A 239 4.70 -13.61 18.77
CA THR A 239 3.70 -12.76 18.11
C THR A 239 4.37 -11.88 17.05
N GLN A 240 5.57 -11.37 17.35
CA GLN A 240 6.37 -10.59 16.41
C GLN A 240 6.90 -11.45 15.26
N ILE A 241 7.47 -12.63 15.53
CA ILE A 241 7.98 -13.53 14.49
C ILE A 241 6.85 -13.97 13.57
N PHE A 242 5.70 -14.36 14.12
CA PHE A 242 4.55 -14.77 13.33
C PHE A 242 4.04 -13.63 12.43
N ALA A 243 3.92 -12.42 12.98
CA ALA A 243 3.50 -11.26 12.20
C ALA A 243 4.53 -10.88 11.10
N ARG A 244 5.83 -10.94 11.41
CA ARG A 244 6.91 -10.66 10.45
C ARG A 244 6.98 -11.69 9.34
N LEU A 245 7.01 -12.99 9.67
CA LEU A 245 7.06 -14.07 8.68
C LEU A 245 5.87 -14.01 7.71
N LEU A 246 4.68 -13.67 8.19
CA LEU A 246 3.54 -13.49 7.32
C LEU A 246 3.66 -12.24 6.44
N LYS A 247 4.15 -11.12 6.99
CA LYS A 247 4.37 -9.90 6.20
C LYS A 247 5.45 -10.09 5.14
N ASP A 248 6.61 -10.64 5.50
CA ASP A 248 7.75 -10.87 4.60
C ASP A 248 7.45 -11.90 3.51
N PHE A 249 6.48 -12.80 3.73
CA PHE A 249 6.02 -13.73 2.69
C PHE A 249 5.03 -13.07 1.71
N LEU A 250 4.33 -12.01 2.13
CA LEU A 250 3.28 -11.35 1.36
C LEU A 250 3.74 -10.08 0.64
N LEU A 251 4.82 -9.45 1.10
CA LEU A 251 5.43 -8.21 0.59
C LEU A 251 6.86 -8.47 0.12
#